data_AF-A0A5N1IS71-F1
#
_entry.id   AF-A0A5N1IS71-F1
#
_cell.length_a   1.000
_cell.length_b   1.000
_cell.length_c   1.000
_cell.angle_alpha   90.00
_cell.angle_beta   90.00
_cell.angle_gamma   90.00
#
_symmetry.space_group_name_H-M   'P 1'
#
loop_
_entity.id
_entity.type
_entity.pdbx_description
1 polymer ?
#
loop_
_entity_poly.entity_id
_entity_poly.type
_entity_poly.pdbx_seq_one_letter_code
_entity_poly.pdbx_strand_id
1 'polypeptide(L)'
;MQQTTLNKFSFLALRVMGSLIFITAGLNHLFQTAQAAARLEKAKMGFLATSLANPELLVILSGVGLVAGGLALLAGFQTRFAALLLMLILIPITITIQMGSAATMGPLFKNIAIMGMLVFFMANGAVAYGLDQYLAGKKTLTPNVRSAAGSAIMVLAGSILFSSCTSTNGLNVSSTSSNQAQSTGKKNYGILISQPDHLKAAVNTAQTMRKEAKYNAGKIVVMACSKSVEAFKKDSDLKAVFEAGKAAGVTFTVCGMSLEKFKIAPEALMEGSTIVPNGLTYMFDLQQEGFTTVEL
;
A
#
# COMPACT_ATOMS: atom_id res chain seq x y z
N MET A 1 -25.87 9.35 22.46
CA MET A 1 -25.74 7.99 21.92
C MET A 1 -25.81 7.00 23.07
N GLN A 2 -26.77 6.07 23.08
CA GLN A 2 -26.79 5.01 24.08
C GLN A 2 -25.52 4.17 23.96
N GLN A 3 -24.76 4.06 25.04
CA GLN A 3 -23.47 3.38 25.10
C GLN A 3 -23.68 1.86 25.25
N THR A 4 -24.11 1.21 24.17
CA THR A 4 -24.21 -0.25 24.15
C THR A 4 -22.81 -0.88 24.25
N THR A 5 -22.71 -2.11 24.76
CA THR A 5 -21.44 -2.85 24.85
C THR A 5 -20.77 -2.97 23.47
N LEU A 6 -21.58 -3.17 22.42
CA LEU A 6 -21.10 -3.21 21.04
C LEU A 6 -20.45 -1.89 20.62
N ASN A 7 -21.06 -0.76 20.96
CA ASN A 7 -20.50 0.56 20.67
C ASN A 7 -19.14 0.75 21.37
N LYS A 8 -19.04 0.40 22.66
CA LYS A 8 -17.78 0.47 23.40
C LYS A 8 -16.69 -0.42 22.80
N PHE A 9 -17.07 -1.61 22.34
CA PHE A 9 -16.14 -2.51 21.66
C PHE A 9 -15.66 -1.94 20.32
N SER A 10 -16.54 -1.34 19.52
CA SER A 10 -16.16 -0.69 18.25
C SER A 10 -15.13 0.43 18.47
N PHE A 11 -15.31 1.24 19.51
CA PHE A 11 -14.34 2.29 19.88
C PHE A 11 -12.98 1.70 20.27
N LEU A 12 -12.96 0.63 21.08
CA LEU A 12 -11.73 -0.04 21.46
C LEU A 12 -11.03 -0.66 20.24
N ALA A 13 -11.78 -1.37 19.39
CA ALA A 13 -11.24 -2.00 18.18
C ALA A 13 -10.60 -0.96 17.25
N LEU A 14 -11.31 0.14 16.98
CA LEU A 14 -10.78 1.24 16.16
C LEU A 14 -9.52 1.84 16.79
N ARG A 15 -9.49 2.00 18.12
CA ARG A 15 -8.33 2.55 18.84
C ARG A 15 -7.12 1.65 18.73
N VAL A 16 -7.29 0.35 18.98
CA VAL A 16 -6.20 -0.64 18.92
C VAL A 16 -5.64 -0.73 17.50
N MET A 17 -6.50 -0.93 16.50
CA MET A 17 -6.07 -1.04 15.11
C MET A 17 -5.42 0.26 14.61
N GLY A 18 -6.01 1.41 14.92
CA GLY A 18 -5.45 2.72 14.58
C GLY A 18 -4.09 2.97 15.21
N SER A 19 -3.94 2.67 16.51
CA SER A 19 -2.66 2.81 17.23
C SER A 19 -1.55 1.93 16.65
N LEU A 20 -1.85 0.69 16.26
CA LEU A 20 -0.86 -0.21 15.67
C LEU A 20 -0.27 0.36 14.38
N ILE A 21 -1.06 1.08 13.57
CA ILE A 21 -0.56 1.73 12.36
C ILE A 21 0.51 2.77 12.71
N PHE A 22 0.29 3.60 13.75
CA PHE A 22 1.26 4.61 14.16
C PHE A 22 2.50 4.01 14.81
N ILE A 23 2.34 3.00 15.66
CA ILE A 23 3.47 2.33 16.32
C ILE A 23 4.37 1.68 15.28
N THR A 24 3.79 0.92 14.34
CA THR A 24 4.57 0.26 13.29
C THR A 24 5.22 1.26 12.33
N ALA A 25 4.53 2.34 11.95
CA ALA A 25 5.09 3.41 11.14
C ALA A 25 6.25 4.12 11.85
N GLY A 26 6.09 4.46 13.13
CA GLY A 26 7.13 5.12 13.92
C GLY A 26 8.36 4.24 14.15
N LEU A 27 8.16 2.94 14.43
CA LEU A 27 9.28 1.99 14.52
C LEU A 27 10.03 1.89 13.19
N ASN A 28 9.32 1.84 12.05
CA ASN A 28 9.97 1.85 10.74
C ASN A 28 10.77 3.14 10.49
N HIS A 29 10.29 4.31 10.93
CA HIS A 29 11.04 5.56 10.85
C HIS A 29 12.33 5.51 11.68
N LEU A 30 12.31 4.87 12.85
CA LEU A 30 13.47 4.79 13.74
C LEU A 30 14.48 3.71 13.32
N PHE A 31 14.03 2.59 12.75
CA PHE A 31 14.91 1.51 12.28
C PHE A 31 15.45 1.77 10.87
N GLN A 32 14.74 2.51 10.03
CA GLN A 32 15.11 2.79 8.65
C GLN A 32 15.30 4.30 8.42
N THR A 33 15.87 5.01 9.40
CA THR A 33 16.04 6.47 9.38
C THR A 33 16.70 6.97 8.10
N ALA A 34 17.82 6.37 7.70
CA ALA A 34 18.54 6.78 6.49
C ALA A 34 17.68 6.62 5.22
N GLN A 35 16.92 5.53 5.11
CA GLN A 35 16.03 5.31 3.97
C GLN A 35 14.84 6.28 3.97
N ALA A 36 14.26 6.56 5.14
CA ALA A 36 13.16 7.52 5.27
C ALA A 36 13.62 8.96 5.00
N ALA A 37 14.83 9.34 5.45
CA ALA A 37 15.45 10.62 5.15
C ALA A 37 15.72 10.77 3.65
N ALA A 38 16.32 9.76 3.01
CA ALA A 38 16.56 9.76 1.57
C ALA A 38 15.26 9.84 0.74
N ARG A 39 14.15 9.25 1.22
CA ARG A 39 12.83 9.41 0.59
C ARG A 39 12.31 10.84 0.71
N LEU A 40 12.53 11.50 1.84
CA LEU A 40 12.14 12.89 2.05
C LEU A 40 12.93 13.84 1.14
N GLU A 41 14.24 13.63 1.00
CA GLU A 41 15.11 14.44 0.12
C GLU A 41 14.73 14.31 -1.36
N LYS A 42 14.34 13.10 -1.79
CA LYS A 42 13.92 12.84 -3.17
C LYS A 42 12.47 13.27 -3.46
N ALA A 43 11.71 13.66 -2.44
CA ALA A 43 10.31 14.03 -2.61
C ALA A 43 10.18 15.41 -3.28
N LYS A 44 9.20 15.57 -4.16
CA LYS A 44 8.95 16.81 -4.92
C LYS A 44 8.73 18.02 -4.00
N MET A 45 8.12 17.80 -2.85
CA MET A 45 7.86 18.81 -1.81
C MET A 45 8.79 18.65 -0.60
N GLY A 46 9.85 17.84 -0.71
CA GLY A 46 10.82 17.59 0.35
C GLY A 46 11.53 18.85 0.82
N PHE A 47 11.72 19.82 -0.08
CA PHE A 47 12.31 21.13 0.21
C PHE A 47 11.61 21.88 1.37
N LEU A 48 10.29 21.73 1.51
CA LEU A 48 9.54 22.37 2.60
C LEU A 48 9.95 21.82 3.97
N ALA A 49 10.38 20.56 4.04
CA ALA A 49 10.86 19.95 5.27
C ALA A 49 12.36 20.21 5.48
N THR A 50 13.18 20.07 4.43
CA THR A 50 14.64 20.24 4.52
C THR A 50 15.06 21.68 4.80
N SER A 51 14.20 22.66 4.53
CA SER A 51 14.42 24.06 4.90
C SER A 51 14.19 24.34 6.39
N LEU A 52 13.44 23.49 7.09
CA LEU A 52 13.19 23.63 8.53
C LEU A 52 14.31 23.01 9.38
N ALA A 53 14.74 21.81 9.03
CA ALA A 53 15.75 21.06 9.78
C ALA A 53 16.36 19.94 8.93
N ASN A 54 17.40 19.29 9.46
CA ASN A 54 18.01 18.11 8.86
C ASN A 54 16.94 16.99 8.68
N PRO A 55 16.83 16.39 7.48
CA PRO A 55 15.90 15.28 7.21
C PRO A 55 15.96 14.14 8.22
N GLU A 56 17.15 13.73 8.65
CA GLU A 56 17.31 12.63 9.61
C GLU A 56 16.70 12.99 10.95
N LEU A 57 16.92 14.22 11.42
CA LEU A 57 16.36 14.69 12.68
C LEU A 57 14.83 14.74 12.63
N LEU A 58 14.26 15.22 11.53
CA LEU A 58 12.79 15.25 11.34
C LEU A 58 12.19 13.85 11.31
N VAL A 59 12.87 12.90 10.67
CA VAL A 59 12.45 11.50 10.64
C VAL A 59 12.52 10.87 12.03
N ILE A 60 13.59 11.12 12.81
CA ILE A 60 13.71 10.61 14.17
C ILE A 60 12.63 11.21 15.08
N LEU A 61 12.44 12.54 15.04
CA LEU A 61 11.44 13.23 15.85
C LEU A 61 10.03 12.74 15.54
N SER A 62 9.70 12.58 14.24
CA SER A 62 8.42 12.01 13.84
C SER A 62 8.29 10.55 14.26
N GLY A 63 9.35 9.74 14.13
CA GLY A 63 9.37 8.34 14.56
C GLY A 63 9.08 8.17 16.06
N VAL A 64 9.78 8.92 16.91
CA VAL A 64 9.54 8.94 18.36
C VAL A 64 8.11 9.42 18.67
N GLY A 65 7.68 10.51 18.04
CA GLY A 65 6.34 11.07 18.25
C GLY A 65 5.22 10.11 17.83
N LEU A 66 5.39 9.37 16.73
CA LEU A 66 4.45 8.36 16.26
C LEU A 66 4.35 7.16 17.21
N VAL A 67 5.49 6.67 17.71
CA VAL A 67 5.51 5.58 18.70
C VAL A 67 4.87 6.02 20.02
N ALA A 68 5.31 7.17 20.56
CA ALA A 68 4.79 7.69 21.83
C ALA A 68 3.29 8.02 21.74
N GLY A 69 2.88 8.72 20.68
CA GLY A 69 1.47 9.03 20.44
C GLY A 69 0.62 7.79 20.19
N GLY A 70 1.15 6.81 19.45
CA GLY A 70 0.47 5.54 19.17
C GLY A 70 0.24 4.71 20.43
N LEU A 71 1.25 4.62 21.30
CA LEU A 71 1.16 3.94 22.61
C LEU A 71 0.20 4.68 23.57
N ALA A 72 0.27 6.00 23.63
CA ALA A 72 -0.66 6.82 24.43
C ALA A 72 -2.11 6.62 23.97
N LEU A 73 -2.35 6.65 22.65
CA LEU A 73 -3.66 6.38 22.06
C LEU A 73 -4.12 4.94 22.37
N LEU A 74 -3.23 3.95 22.29
CA LEU A 74 -3.54 2.53 22.54
C LEU A 74 -4.03 2.32 23.98
N ALA A 75 -3.23 2.82 24.93
CA ALA A 75 -3.54 2.80 26.36
C ALA A 75 -4.80 3.62 26.71
N GLY A 76 -5.25 4.48 25.80
CA GLY A 76 -6.32 5.43 26.08
C GLY A 76 -5.90 6.46 27.11
N PHE A 77 -4.64 6.92 27.06
CA PHE A 77 -4.07 7.96 27.91
C PHE A 77 -4.02 9.29 27.15
N GLN A 78 -4.64 10.32 27.70
CA GLN A 78 -4.85 11.63 27.11
C GLN A 78 -5.27 11.53 25.64
N THR A 79 -6.29 10.71 25.35
CA THR A 79 -6.64 10.28 23.99
C THR A 79 -6.78 11.42 22.98
N ARG A 80 -7.37 12.54 23.41
CA ARG A 80 -7.55 13.72 22.55
C ARG A 80 -6.22 14.38 22.17
N PHE A 81 -5.31 14.51 23.13
CA PHE A 81 -3.98 15.09 22.89
C PHE A 81 -3.08 14.13 22.14
N ALA A 82 -3.15 12.83 22.44
CA ALA A 82 -2.45 11.80 21.67
C ALA A 82 -2.89 11.83 20.20
N ALA A 83 -4.19 11.91 19.93
CA ALA A 83 -4.71 12.01 18.57
C ALA A 83 -4.29 13.32 17.86
N LEU A 84 -4.31 14.46 18.57
CA LEU A 84 -3.84 15.74 18.05
C LEU A 84 -2.35 15.71 17.70
N LEU A 85 -1.50 15.17 18.58
CA LEU A 85 -0.06 15.01 18.34
C LEU A 85 0.18 14.17 17.07
N LEU A 86 -0.48 13.02 16.98
CA LEU A 86 -0.38 12.14 15.81
C LEU A 86 -0.85 12.83 14.53
N MET A 87 -1.91 13.65 14.61
CA MET A 87 -2.41 14.42 13.48
C MET A 87 -1.40 15.46 13.01
N LEU A 88 -0.79 16.18 13.96
CA LEU A 88 0.19 17.23 13.66
C LEU A 88 1.47 16.66 13.05
N ILE A 89 1.83 15.41 13.36
CA ILE A 89 2.94 14.69 12.72
C ILE A 89 2.53 14.14 11.34
N LEU A 90 1.31 13.61 11.22
CA LEU A 90 0.84 12.95 9.99
C LEU A 90 0.65 13.94 8.83
N ILE A 91 0.16 15.16 9.10
CA ILE A 91 -0.12 16.16 8.05
C ILE A 91 1.15 16.54 7.27
N PRO A 92 2.26 16.96 7.90
CA PRO A 92 3.49 17.26 7.18
C PRO A 92 4.04 16.08 6.39
N ILE A 93 4.04 14.86 6.96
CA ILE A 93 4.51 13.64 6.28
C ILE A 93 3.70 13.38 5.01
N THR A 94 2.39 13.59 5.08
CA THR A 94 1.47 13.38 3.95
C THR A 94 1.73 14.39 2.84
N ILE A 95 1.87 15.67 3.19
CA ILE A 95 2.09 16.75 2.21
C ILE A 95 3.46 16.62 1.55
N THR A 96 4.50 16.31 2.30
CA THR A 96 5.88 16.33 1.77
C THR A 96 6.20 15.11 0.93
N ILE A 97 5.77 13.91 1.35
CA ILE A 97 6.16 12.64 0.70
C ILE A 97 5.12 12.16 -0.30
N GLN A 98 3.82 12.35 -0.04
CA GLN A 98 2.76 11.63 -0.75
C GLN A 98 2.02 12.49 -1.78
N MET A 99 2.22 13.81 -1.75
CA MET A 99 1.62 14.72 -2.71
C MET A 99 2.53 14.89 -3.94
N GLY A 100 2.02 14.59 -5.13
CA GLY A 100 2.68 14.95 -6.39
C GLY A 100 3.16 13.81 -7.29
N SER A 101 2.85 12.54 -6.99
CA SER A 101 3.09 11.40 -7.88
C SER A 101 1.86 10.48 -7.96
N ALA A 102 1.55 9.96 -9.14
CA ALA A 102 0.45 9.00 -9.31
C ALA A 102 0.67 7.70 -8.50
N ALA A 103 1.94 7.31 -8.32
CA ALA A 103 2.33 6.13 -7.53
C ALA A 103 2.07 6.29 -6.02
N THR A 104 1.89 7.52 -5.52
CA THR A 104 1.67 7.79 -4.09
C THR A 104 0.20 8.03 -3.73
N MET A 105 -0.73 7.89 -4.69
CA MET A 105 -2.17 8.11 -4.47
C MET A 105 -2.77 7.10 -3.48
N GLY A 106 -2.37 5.83 -3.55
CA GLY A 106 -2.80 4.81 -2.58
C GLY A 106 -2.38 5.16 -1.13
N PRO A 107 -1.08 5.39 -0.87
CA PRO A 107 -0.59 5.87 0.42
C PRO A 107 -1.27 7.16 0.90
N LEU A 108 -1.55 8.12 0.00
CA LEU A 108 -2.25 9.36 0.33
C LEU A 108 -3.65 9.11 0.91
N PHE A 109 -4.48 8.31 0.23
CA PHE A 109 -5.83 8.01 0.72
C PHE A 109 -5.84 7.24 2.03
N LYS A 110 -4.85 6.37 2.26
CA LYS A 110 -4.66 5.73 3.58
C LYS A 110 -4.45 6.78 4.66
N ASN A 111 -3.58 7.78 4.43
CA ASN A 111 -3.35 8.85 5.41
C ASN A 111 -4.59 9.72 5.64
N ILE A 112 -5.39 9.97 4.60
CA ILE A 112 -6.68 10.67 4.74
C ILE A 112 -7.66 9.89 5.64
N ALA A 113 -7.79 8.57 5.43
CA ALA A 113 -8.63 7.72 6.27
C ALA A 113 -8.15 7.72 7.75
N ILE A 114 -6.84 7.66 7.96
CA ILE A 114 -6.22 7.73 9.29
C ILE A 114 -6.49 9.08 9.95
N MET A 115 -6.42 10.20 9.21
CA MET A 115 -6.78 11.52 9.72
C MET A 115 -8.24 11.56 10.18
N GLY A 116 -9.17 10.94 9.44
CA GLY A 116 -10.57 10.81 9.86
C GLY A 116 -10.72 10.07 11.20
N MET A 117 -9.97 8.98 11.40
CA MET A 117 -9.94 8.25 12.68
C MET A 117 -9.35 9.09 13.82
N LEU A 118 -8.32 9.90 13.55
CA LEU A 118 -7.77 10.82 14.55
C LEU A 118 -8.77 11.92 14.95
N VAL A 119 -9.47 12.54 13.98
CA VAL A 119 -10.55 13.51 14.27
C VAL A 119 -11.63 12.86 15.15
N PHE A 120 -11.99 11.61 14.86
CA PHE A 120 -12.94 10.86 15.67
C PHE A 120 -12.49 10.75 17.15
N PHE A 121 -11.22 10.41 17.41
CA PHE A 121 -10.71 10.36 18.79
C PHE A 121 -10.48 11.73 19.43
N MET A 122 -10.20 12.77 18.63
CA MET A 122 -10.16 14.15 19.13
C MET A 122 -11.53 14.60 19.64
N ALA A 123 -12.59 14.31 18.90
CA ALA A 123 -13.95 14.65 19.30
C ALA A 123 -14.45 13.80 20.49
N ASN A 124 -14.29 12.48 20.40
CA ASN A 124 -14.94 11.56 21.33
C ASN A 124 -14.06 11.11 22.50
N GLY A 125 -12.73 11.17 22.38
CA GLY A 125 -11.80 10.57 23.35
C GLY A 125 -11.85 9.05 23.38
N ALA A 126 -11.27 8.44 24.42
CA ALA A 126 -11.19 6.99 24.58
C ALA A 126 -12.56 6.30 24.74
N VAL A 127 -13.57 7.04 25.25
CA VAL A 127 -14.92 6.58 25.62
C VAL A 127 -14.97 5.44 26.65
N ALA A 128 -14.37 4.28 26.37
CA ALA A 128 -14.31 3.12 27.26
C ALA A 128 -12.95 2.41 27.20
N TYR A 129 -12.67 1.59 28.23
CA TYR A 129 -11.47 0.74 28.33
C TYR A 129 -10.13 1.49 28.18
N GLY A 130 -10.07 2.77 28.56
CA GLY A 130 -8.86 3.58 28.51
C GLY A 130 -8.37 3.99 29.91
N LEU A 131 -7.09 4.33 29.98
CA LEU A 131 -6.48 4.84 31.21
C LEU A 131 -7.11 6.18 31.64
N ASP A 132 -7.61 6.98 30.69
CA ASP A 132 -8.34 8.23 30.96
C ASP A 132 -9.54 8.01 31.88
N GLN A 133 -10.32 6.94 31.66
CA GLN A 133 -11.47 6.61 32.52
C GLN A 133 -11.01 6.12 33.90
N TYR A 134 -9.94 5.33 33.96
CA TYR A 134 -9.38 4.84 35.24
C TYR A 134 -8.84 5.99 36.10
N LEU A 135 -8.14 6.96 35.49
CA LEU A 135 -7.62 8.14 36.17
C LEU A 135 -8.72 9.13 36.56
N ALA A 136 -9.75 9.31 35.71
CA ALA A 136 -10.92 10.13 36.03
C ALA A 136 -11.79 9.50 37.13
N GLY A 137 -11.93 8.17 37.16
CA GLY A 137 -12.68 7.44 38.19
C GLY A 137 -12.05 7.52 39.59
N LYS A 138 -10.76 7.85 39.71
CA LYS A 138 -10.12 8.18 41.00
C LYS A 138 -10.40 9.61 41.48
N LYS A 139 -10.85 10.50 40.59
CA LYS A 139 -11.30 11.85 40.95
C LYS A 139 -12.81 11.83 41.20
N THR A 140 -13.24 11.18 42.28
CA THR A 140 -14.65 11.14 42.65
C THR A 140 -15.09 12.53 43.16
N LEU A 141 -15.83 13.23 42.30
CA LEU A 141 -17.06 13.99 42.59
C LEU A 141 -17.04 14.95 43.80
N THR A 142 -16.61 16.19 43.59
CA THR A 142 -17.41 17.32 44.06
C THR A 142 -18.28 17.79 42.88
N PRO A 143 -19.62 17.73 42.97
CA PRO A 143 -20.46 18.22 41.90
C PRO A 143 -20.50 19.73 42.02
N ASN A 144 -19.69 20.44 41.23
CA ASN A 144 -19.90 21.87 41.02
C ASN A 144 -20.67 22.05 39.71
N VAL A 145 -21.99 22.20 39.86
CA VAL A 145 -22.88 22.65 38.79
C VAL A 145 -22.53 24.10 38.49
N ARG A 146 -21.67 24.32 37.50
CA ARG A 146 -21.62 25.59 36.78
C ARG A 146 -21.52 25.34 35.28
N SER A 147 -22.68 25.50 34.64
CA SER A 147 -22.84 25.87 33.24
C SER A 147 -21.85 26.97 32.83
N ALA A 148 -21.08 26.71 31.78
CA ALA A 148 -20.51 27.72 30.88
C ALA A 148 -20.36 26.99 29.52
N ALA A 149 -21.19 27.25 28.51
CA ALA A 149 -21.29 28.47 27.71
C ALA A 149 -19.91 28.93 27.17
N GLY A 150 -19.75 28.86 25.84
CA GLY A 150 -18.58 29.30 25.08
C GLY A 150 -17.60 28.17 24.79
N SER A 151 -17.18 27.86 23.56
CA SER A 151 -16.99 28.78 22.44
C SER A 151 -17.26 28.09 21.11
N ALA A 152 -18.07 28.78 20.31
CA ALA A 152 -18.07 28.68 18.87
C ALA A 152 -16.67 29.05 18.34
N ILE A 153 -16.09 28.19 17.52
CA ILE A 153 -15.25 28.65 16.40
C ILE A 153 -15.90 28.10 15.14
N MET A 154 -16.44 29.07 14.42
CA MET A 154 -17.08 28.99 13.12
C MET A 154 -16.00 28.60 12.09
N VAL A 155 -16.01 27.36 11.61
CA VAL A 155 -15.38 27.03 10.33
C VAL A 155 -16.48 27.10 9.29
N LEU A 156 -16.30 28.06 8.37
CA LEU A 156 -17.23 28.38 7.31
C LEU A 156 -17.69 27.13 6.54
N ALA A 157 -19.00 27.14 6.30
CA ALA A 157 -19.69 26.27 5.37
C ALA A 157 -19.05 26.31 3.97
N GLY A 158 -18.68 25.14 3.49
CA GLY A 158 -18.54 24.82 2.07
C GLY A 158 -19.26 23.50 1.83
N SER A 159 -20.59 23.55 1.75
CA SER A 159 -21.42 22.39 1.42
C SER A 159 -22.58 22.81 0.53
N ILE A 160 -22.38 22.71 -0.79
CA ILE A 160 -23.38 22.63 -1.85
C ILE A 160 -22.60 21.96 -3.00
N LEU A 161 -22.79 20.75 -3.53
CA LEU A 161 -23.77 19.65 -3.52
C LEU A 161 -22.91 18.37 -3.70
N PHE A 162 -23.26 17.17 -3.22
CA PHE A 162 -24.32 16.33 -3.76
C PHE A 162 -24.78 15.36 -2.69
N SER A 163 -26.09 15.31 -2.49
CA SER A 163 -26.76 14.22 -1.81
C SER A 163 -27.40 13.31 -2.85
N SER A 164 -27.24 12.02 -2.60
CA SER A 164 -28.23 10.95 -2.78
C SER A 164 -28.03 9.94 -3.94
N CYS A 165 -28.25 8.70 -3.50
CA CYS A 165 -28.83 7.55 -4.21
C CYS A 165 -27.88 6.45 -4.72
N THR A 166 -27.73 5.45 -3.83
CA THR A 166 -28.12 4.04 -4.04
C THR A 166 -27.60 3.27 -5.26
N SER A 167 -26.96 2.15 -4.95
CA SER A 167 -26.62 0.99 -5.76
C SER A 167 -27.60 0.67 -6.90
N THR A 168 -27.06 0.52 -8.10
CA THR A 168 -27.49 -0.51 -9.08
C THR A 168 -26.27 -0.98 -9.87
N ASN A 169 -26.19 -2.30 -10.06
CA ASN A 169 -25.23 -2.96 -10.93
C ASN A 169 -25.35 -2.43 -12.36
N GLY A 170 -24.21 -2.24 -13.03
CA GLY A 170 -24.16 -1.90 -14.45
C GLY A 170 -22.75 -1.92 -15.01
N LEU A 171 -22.40 -3.03 -15.65
CA LEU A 171 -21.32 -3.08 -16.63
C LEU A 171 -21.48 -1.95 -17.66
N ASN A 172 -20.41 -1.18 -17.87
CA ASN A 172 -19.80 -0.86 -19.18
C ASN A 172 -18.90 0.38 -19.04
N VAL A 173 -17.62 0.13 -18.72
CA VAL A 173 -16.56 1.09 -19.07
C VAL A 173 -16.11 0.75 -20.49
N SER A 174 -16.74 1.40 -21.46
CA SER A 174 -16.18 1.57 -22.80
C SER A 174 -15.65 3.00 -22.93
N SER A 175 -14.32 3.09 -22.80
CA SER A 175 -13.42 3.94 -23.58
C SER A 175 -13.84 5.39 -23.88
N THR A 176 -13.23 6.33 -23.15
CA THR A 176 -12.84 7.61 -23.73
C THR A 176 -11.80 7.33 -24.81
N SER A 177 -12.20 7.52 -26.06
CA SER A 177 -11.34 7.51 -27.23
C SER A 177 -10.27 8.59 -27.10
N SER A 178 -9.08 8.22 -26.62
CA SER A 178 -7.87 8.86 -27.09
C SER A 178 -7.62 8.35 -28.51
N ASN A 179 -7.84 9.23 -29.47
CA ASN A 179 -7.33 9.08 -30.83
C ASN A 179 -5.79 9.17 -30.73
N GLN A 180 -5.16 8.06 -30.32
CA GLN A 180 -3.76 7.82 -30.59
C GLN A 180 -3.70 6.95 -31.84
N ALA A 181 -2.98 7.48 -32.83
CA ALA A 181 -2.62 6.81 -34.05
C ALA A 181 -2.31 5.34 -33.79
N GLN A 182 -3.14 4.50 -34.41
CA GLN A 182 -3.07 3.07 -34.43
C GLN A 182 -1.73 2.67 -35.02
N SER A 183 -0.75 2.37 -34.15
CA SER A 183 0.42 1.62 -34.59
C SER A 183 -0.08 0.21 -34.93
N THR A 184 0.02 -0.14 -36.20
CA THR A 184 -0.29 -1.45 -36.77
C THR A 184 0.72 -2.53 -36.33
N GLY A 185 1.31 -2.39 -35.14
CA GLY A 185 2.31 -3.28 -34.57
C GLY A 185 1.73 -4.16 -33.46
N LYS A 186 2.16 -5.43 -33.42
CA LYS A 186 1.84 -6.34 -32.31
C LYS A 186 2.43 -5.81 -31.00
N LYS A 187 1.70 -5.96 -29.88
CA LYS A 187 2.15 -5.54 -28.54
C LYS A 187 2.86 -6.69 -27.83
N ASN A 188 4.01 -6.42 -27.22
CA ASN A 188 4.77 -7.41 -26.47
C ASN A 188 4.44 -7.35 -24.98
N TYR A 189 4.46 -8.51 -24.32
CA TYR A 189 4.01 -8.66 -22.95
C TYR A 189 5.02 -9.44 -22.10
N GLY A 190 5.26 -8.97 -20.88
CA GLY A 190 6.11 -9.63 -19.89
C GLY A 190 5.34 -9.92 -18.61
N ILE A 191 5.46 -11.11 -18.06
CA ILE A 191 4.81 -11.51 -16.81
C ILE A 191 5.88 -12.00 -15.87
N LEU A 192 6.14 -11.28 -14.77
CA LEU A 192 6.99 -11.78 -13.70
C LEU A 192 6.15 -12.62 -12.75
N ILE A 193 6.64 -13.81 -12.41
CA ILE A 193 6.01 -14.69 -11.42
C ILE A 193 6.94 -14.89 -10.23
N SER A 194 6.36 -14.80 -9.02
CA SER A 194 7.10 -14.92 -7.76
C SER A 194 6.88 -16.26 -7.04
N GLN A 195 5.76 -16.94 -7.30
CA GLN A 195 5.37 -18.24 -6.71
C GLN A 195 5.18 -19.33 -7.79
N PRO A 196 5.40 -20.63 -7.45
CA PRO A 196 5.22 -21.72 -8.39
C PRO A 196 3.83 -21.80 -9.03
N ASP A 197 2.77 -21.62 -8.22
CA ASP A 197 1.38 -21.71 -8.68
C ASP A 197 0.99 -20.61 -9.68
N HIS A 198 1.73 -19.50 -9.72
CA HIS A 198 1.48 -18.40 -10.65
C HIS A 198 1.77 -18.79 -12.11
N LEU A 199 2.51 -19.88 -12.35
CA LEU A 199 2.75 -20.39 -13.70
C LEU A 199 1.44 -20.73 -14.43
N LYS A 200 0.47 -21.32 -13.72
CA LYS A 200 -0.88 -21.60 -14.28
C LYS A 200 -1.60 -20.33 -14.68
N ALA A 201 -1.59 -19.33 -13.81
CA ALA A 201 -2.22 -18.04 -14.08
C ALA A 201 -1.56 -17.34 -15.27
N ALA A 202 -0.22 -17.34 -15.33
CA ALA A 202 0.54 -16.73 -16.42
C ALA A 202 0.26 -17.40 -17.78
N VAL A 203 0.25 -18.74 -17.83
CA VAL A 203 -0.03 -19.50 -19.06
C VAL A 203 -1.47 -19.31 -19.52
N ASN A 204 -2.45 -19.40 -18.62
CA ASN A 204 -3.86 -19.16 -18.94
C ASN A 204 -4.07 -17.74 -19.48
N THR A 205 -3.42 -16.75 -18.86
CA THR A 205 -3.46 -15.36 -19.30
C THR A 205 -2.88 -15.23 -20.71
N ALA A 206 -1.72 -15.82 -20.97
CA ALA A 206 -1.10 -15.81 -22.29
C ALA A 206 -1.99 -16.44 -23.36
N GLN A 207 -2.62 -17.58 -23.07
CA GLN A 207 -3.55 -18.24 -24.00
C GLN A 207 -4.77 -17.37 -24.32
N THR A 208 -5.34 -16.70 -23.31
CA THR A 208 -6.45 -15.76 -23.51
C THR A 208 -6.01 -14.57 -24.37
N MET A 209 -4.85 -13.99 -24.08
CA MET A 209 -4.31 -12.85 -24.84
C MET A 209 -3.99 -13.19 -26.30
N ARG A 210 -3.65 -14.45 -26.59
CA ARG A 210 -3.49 -14.96 -27.95
C ARG A 210 -4.81 -15.10 -28.70
N LYS A 211 -5.89 -15.47 -28.01
CA LYS A 211 -7.21 -15.68 -28.61
C LYS A 211 -7.96 -14.36 -28.85
N GLU A 212 -7.80 -13.41 -27.94
CA GLU A 212 -8.55 -12.15 -27.99
C GLU A 212 -7.83 -11.07 -28.79
N ALA A 213 -8.43 -10.64 -29.90
CA ALA A 213 -7.86 -9.65 -30.81
C ALA A 213 -7.53 -8.30 -30.15
N LYS A 214 -8.24 -7.94 -29.07
CA LYS A 214 -8.05 -6.66 -28.35
C LYS A 214 -6.64 -6.51 -27.76
N TYR A 215 -5.95 -7.62 -27.50
CA TYR A 215 -4.57 -7.59 -26.97
C TYR A 215 -3.51 -7.48 -28.06
N ASN A 216 -3.83 -7.85 -29.31
CA ASN A 216 -2.88 -7.85 -30.43
C ASN A 216 -1.50 -8.44 -30.05
N ALA A 217 -1.51 -9.62 -29.42
CA ALA A 217 -0.35 -10.16 -28.74
C ALA A 217 0.79 -10.58 -29.70
N GLY A 218 1.94 -9.95 -29.53
CA GLY A 218 3.22 -10.21 -30.18
C GLY A 218 4.04 -11.25 -29.44
N LYS A 219 5.14 -10.86 -28.79
CA LYS A 219 5.92 -11.72 -27.92
C LYS A 219 5.30 -11.75 -26.51
N ILE A 220 5.26 -12.93 -25.90
CA ILE A 220 4.85 -13.09 -24.49
C ILE A 220 5.99 -13.78 -23.76
N VAL A 221 6.54 -13.12 -22.74
CA VAL A 221 7.63 -13.62 -21.91
C VAL A 221 7.13 -13.83 -20.50
N VAL A 222 7.41 -14.99 -19.92
CA VAL A 222 7.16 -15.29 -18.51
C VAL A 222 8.51 -15.40 -17.82
N MET A 223 8.75 -14.52 -16.84
CA MET A 223 9.98 -14.41 -16.08
C MET A 223 9.79 -14.99 -14.67
N ALA A 224 10.47 -16.09 -14.36
CA ALA A 224 10.41 -16.76 -13.08
C ALA A 224 11.47 -16.21 -12.11
N CYS A 225 11.01 -15.58 -11.04
CA CYS A 225 11.83 -15.05 -9.94
C CYS A 225 11.41 -15.67 -8.60
N SER A 226 12.29 -15.56 -7.59
CA SER A 226 12.01 -16.06 -6.24
C SER A 226 11.67 -17.56 -6.27
N LYS A 227 10.66 -18.01 -5.53
CA LYS A 227 10.35 -19.44 -5.38
C LYS A 227 9.76 -20.05 -6.66
N SER A 228 9.23 -19.24 -7.58
CA SER A 228 8.64 -19.73 -8.83
C SER A 228 9.60 -20.51 -9.71
N VAL A 229 10.92 -20.36 -9.56
CA VAL A 229 11.92 -21.14 -10.29
C VAL A 229 11.79 -22.65 -10.06
N GLU A 230 11.23 -23.07 -8.91
CA GLU A 230 10.93 -24.47 -8.61
C GLU A 230 9.88 -25.08 -9.58
N ALA A 231 8.98 -24.26 -10.11
CA ALA A 231 7.98 -24.70 -11.11
C ALA A 231 8.61 -25.11 -12.45
N PHE A 232 9.87 -24.72 -12.69
CA PHE A 232 10.57 -24.98 -13.95
C PHE A 232 11.46 -26.22 -13.89
N LYS A 233 11.50 -26.94 -12.76
CA LYS A 233 12.25 -28.19 -12.64
C LYS A 233 11.63 -29.30 -13.50
N LYS A 234 12.46 -30.20 -14.03
CA LYS A 234 12.04 -31.37 -14.84
C LYS A 234 11.05 -32.30 -14.13
N ASP A 235 11.13 -32.37 -12.81
CA ASP A 235 10.30 -33.18 -11.92
C ASP A 235 9.07 -32.42 -11.37
N SER A 236 8.80 -31.21 -11.85
CA SER A 236 7.65 -30.42 -11.38
C SER A 236 6.31 -30.97 -11.90
N ASP A 237 5.30 -30.98 -11.02
CA ASP A 237 3.91 -31.27 -11.38
C ASP A 237 3.33 -30.26 -12.40
N LEU A 238 4.01 -29.13 -12.61
CA LEU A 238 3.60 -28.08 -13.54
C LEU A 238 4.15 -28.27 -14.97
N LYS A 239 4.83 -29.39 -15.25
CA LYS A 239 5.37 -29.69 -16.58
C LYS A 239 4.34 -29.60 -17.70
N ALA A 240 3.12 -30.12 -17.48
CA ALA A 240 2.05 -30.04 -18.48
C ALA A 240 1.64 -28.58 -18.78
N VAL A 241 1.66 -27.71 -17.78
CA VAL A 241 1.33 -26.28 -17.91
C VAL A 241 2.43 -25.55 -18.67
N PHE A 242 3.69 -25.87 -18.40
CA PHE A 242 4.84 -25.35 -19.12
C PHE A 242 4.78 -25.68 -20.62
N GLU A 243 4.54 -26.96 -20.97
CA GLU A 243 4.41 -27.38 -22.37
C GLU A 243 3.22 -26.72 -23.07
N ALA A 244 2.08 -26.57 -22.39
CA ALA A 244 0.92 -25.84 -22.92
C ALA A 244 1.23 -24.35 -23.16
N GLY A 245 2.07 -23.74 -22.34
CA GLY A 245 2.56 -22.37 -22.55
C GLY A 245 3.50 -22.25 -23.74
N LYS A 246 4.43 -23.20 -23.91
CA LYS A 246 5.31 -23.24 -25.10
C LYS A 246 4.50 -23.38 -26.38
N ALA A 247 3.51 -24.27 -26.38
CA ALA A 247 2.59 -24.43 -27.51
C ALA A 247 1.79 -23.15 -27.82
N ALA A 248 1.52 -22.30 -26.82
CA ALA A 248 0.89 -20.99 -26.98
C ALA A 248 1.87 -19.86 -27.38
N GLY A 249 3.14 -20.19 -27.63
CA GLY A 249 4.18 -19.22 -28.01
C GLY A 249 4.62 -18.32 -26.86
N VAL A 250 4.62 -18.85 -25.62
CA VAL A 250 5.22 -18.22 -24.45
C VAL A 250 6.70 -18.54 -24.41
N THR A 251 7.54 -17.52 -24.21
CA THR A 251 8.97 -17.67 -23.91
C THR A 251 9.15 -17.69 -22.40
N PHE A 252 9.80 -18.72 -21.88
CA PHE A 252 10.05 -18.85 -20.46
C PHE A 252 11.48 -18.48 -20.11
N THR A 253 11.63 -17.56 -19.17
CA THR A 253 12.90 -17.05 -18.69
C THR A 253 13.00 -17.26 -17.18
N VAL A 254 14.17 -17.66 -16.66
CA VAL A 254 14.40 -18.04 -15.27
C VAL A 254 15.52 -17.21 -14.66
N CYS A 255 15.34 -16.74 -13.42
CA CYS A 255 16.26 -15.85 -12.74
C CYS A 255 17.45 -16.62 -12.15
N GLY A 256 18.66 -16.35 -12.66
CA GLY A 256 19.92 -16.95 -12.21
C GLY A 256 20.16 -16.73 -10.71
N MET A 257 20.00 -15.50 -10.22
CA MET A 257 20.10 -15.21 -8.77
C MET A 257 19.12 -16.03 -7.93
N SER A 258 17.93 -16.34 -8.46
CA SER A 258 16.97 -17.18 -7.73
C SER A 258 17.40 -18.65 -7.79
N LEU A 259 17.87 -19.15 -8.94
CA LEU A 259 18.43 -20.50 -9.03
C LEU A 259 19.56 -20.73 -8.03
N GLU A 260 20.50 -19.78 -7.91
CA GLU A 260 21.58 -19.83 -6.91
C GLU A 260 21.03 -19.86 -5.48
N LYS A 261 20.11 -18.95 -5.16
CA LYS A 261 19.50 -18.87 -3.83
C LYS A 261 18.78 -20.15 -3.41
N PHE A 262 18.06 -20.78 -4.34
CA PHE A 262 17.31 -22.02 -4.11
C PHE A 262 18.12 -23.29 -4.41
N LYS A 263 19.41 -23.14 -4.76
CA LYS A 263 20.34 -24.25 -5.06
C LYS A 263 19.82 -25.19 -6.16
N ILE A 264 19.22 -24.63 -7.20
CA ILE A 264 18.71 -25.37 -8.35
C ILE A 264 19.73 -25.30 -9.48
N ALA A 265 20.22 -26.46 -9.92
CA ALA A 265 21.15 -26.55 -11.03
C ALA A 265 20.44 -26.26 -12.38
N PRO A 266 21.06 -25.52 -13.32
CA PRO A 266 20.50 -25.26 -14.65
C PRO A 266 20.03 -26.52 -15.40
N GLU A 267 20.73 -27.63 -15.23
CA GLU A 267 20.46 -28.92 -15.88
C GLU A 267 19.17 -29.58 -15.35
N ALA A 268 18.72 -29.16 -14.17
CA ALA A 268 17.47 -29.62 -13.56
C ALA A 268 16.24 -28.91 -14.16
N LEU A 269 16.41 -27.88 -14.99
CA LEU A 269 15.30 -27.13 -15.59
C LEU A 269 14.75 -27.80 -16.84
N MET A 270 13.47 -27.60 -17.11
CA MET A 270 12.80 -28.06 -18.33
C MET A 270 13.39 -27.40 -19.58
N GLU A 271 13.47 -28.17 -20.67
CA GLU A 271 14.05 -27.72 -21.93
C GLU A 271 13.22 -26.59 -22.57
N GLY A 272 13.91 -25.52 -22.97
CA GLY A 272 13.30 -24.30 -23.50
C GLY A 272 13.12 -23.17 -22.47
N SER A 273 13.68 -23.33 -21.27
CA SER A 273 13.82 -22.25 -20.29
C SER A 273 15.14 -21.50 -20.53
N THR A 274 15.07 -20.19 -20.77
CA THR A 274 16.27 -19.35 -20.88
C THR A 274 16.67 -18.84 -19.50
N ILE A 275 17.96 -18.82 -19.17
CA ILE A 275 18.43 -18.27 -17.88
C ILE A 275 18.99 -16.87 -18.12
N VAL A 276 18.59 -15.92 -17.28
CA VAL A 276 19.18 -14.57 -17.23
C VAL A 276 19.81 -14.32 -15.87
N PRO A 277 20.92 -13.57 -15.77
CA PRO A 277 21.61 -13.36 -14.50
C PRO A 277 20.68 -12.78 -13.42
N ASN A 278 19.95 -11.71 -13.75
CA ASN A 278 19.03 -11.04 -12.84
C ASN A 278 17.67 -10.80 -13.52
N GLY A 279 16.64 -11.43 -12.98
CA GLY A 279 15.28 -11.35 -13.53
C GLY A 279 14.63 -9.98 -13.42
N LEU A 280 14.97 -9.17 -12.40
CA LEU A 280 14.39 -7.83 -12.24
C LEU A 280 14.97 -6.86 -13.26
N THR A 281 16.29 -6.88 -13.48
CA THR A 281 16.91 -6.04 -14.51
C THR A 281 16.42 -6.43 -15.90
N TYR A 282 16.28 -7.74 -16.16
CA TYR A 282 15.66 -8.22 -17.39
C TYR A 282 14.23 -7.70 -17.61
N MET A 283 13.40 -7.63 -16.56
CA MET A 283 12.06 -7.02 -16.68
C MET A 283 12.12 -5.52 -17.00
N PHE A 284 13.08 -4.78 -16.44
CA PHE A 284 13.31 -3.38 -16.80
C PHE A 284 13.81 -3.24 -18.24
N ASP A 285 14.63 -4.16 -18.73
CA ASP A 285 15.07 -4.18 -20.13
C ASP A 285 13.87 -4.42 -21.06
N LEU A 286 12.99 -5.36 -20.74
CA LEU A 286 11.75 -5.58 -21.48
C LEU A 286 10.86 -4.32 -21.51
N GLN A 287 10.73 -3.61 -20.39
CA GLN A 287 9.97 -2.35 -20.35
C GLN A 287 10.59 -1.29 -21.28
N GLN A 288 11.92 -1.19 -21.32
CA GLN A 288 12.63 -0.28 -22.21
C GLN A 288 12.48 -0.67 -23.70
N GLU A 289 12.38 -1.97 -23.99
CA GLU A 289 12.05 -2.51 -25.32
C GLU A 289 10.56 -2.34 -25.71
N GLY A 290 9.75 -1.73 -24.84
CA GLY A 290 8.34 -1.44 -25.11
C GLY A 290 7.38 -2.57 -24.73
N PHE A 291 7.80 -3.53 -23.91
CA PHE A 291 6.89 -4.54 -23.37
C PHE A 291 5.96 -3.93 -22.32
N THR A 292 4.69 -4.33 -22.37
CA THR A 292 3.76 -4.12 -21.24
C THR A 292 3.99 -5.24 -20.23
N THR A 293 4.30 -4.88 -18.98
CA THR A 293 4.66 -5.87 -17.96
C THR A 293 3.70 -5.90 -16.79
N VAL A 294 3.52 -7.07 -16.20
CA VAL A 294 2.76 -7.30 -14.95
C VAL A 294 3.52 -8.25 -14.05
N GLU A 295 3.25 -8.16 -12.75
CA GLU A 295 3.82 -9.04 -11.72
C GLU A 295 2.71 -9.82 -11.02
N LEU A 296 2.97 -11.10 -10.77
CA LEU A 296 2.10 -12.05 -10.07
C LEU A 296 2.75 -12.56 -8.79
#